data_AF-A0A7V6RPJ4-F1
#
_entry.id   AF-A0A7V6RPJ4-F1
#
_cell.length_a   1.000
_cell.length_b   1.000
_cell.length_c   1.000
_cell.angle_alpha   90.00
_cell.angle_beta   90.00
_cell.angle_gamma   90.00
#
_symmetry.space_group_name_H-M   'P 1'
#
loop_
_entity.id
_entity.type
_entity.pdbx_description
1 polymer ?
#
loop_
_entity_poly.entity_id
_entity_poly.type
_entity_poly.pdbx_seq_one_letter_code
_entity_poly.pdbx_strand_id
1 'polypeptide(L)'
;ELLGGHVIGMTSVPEVCLARELGIHYANVSIITNYAAGISPHRLTHGEVVEMMEQSIDKVRSLLMDSFAAIPTESSCDCRGILEETRMNK
;
A
#
# COMPACT_ATOMS: atom_id res chain seq x y z
N GLU A 1 -20.99 15.14 -0.33
CA GLU A 1 -20.80 13.70 -0.08
C GLU A 1 -19.34 13.42 0.22
N LEU A 2 -19.02 12.45 1.06
CA LEU A 2 -17.64 12.06 1.40
C LEU A 2 -17.13 11.04 0.36
N LEU A 3 -15.88 11.19 -0.09
CA LEU A 3 -15.25 10.31 -1.10
C LEU A 3 -14.97 8.87 -0.61
N GLY A 4 -15.25 8.54 0.65
CA GLY A 4 -15.11 7.18 1.20
C GLY A 4 -13.68 6.71 1.53
N GLY A 5 -12.68 7.58 1.40
CA GLY A 5 -11.29 7.26 1.74
C GLY A 5 -11.03 7.22 3.24
N HIS A 6 -10.29 6.22 3.71
CA HIS A 6 -9.92 6.06 5.14
C HIS A 6 -8.44 6.40 5.42
N VAL A 7 -7.58 6.25 4.42
CA VAL A 7 -6.13 6.49 4.51
C VAL A 7 -5.71 7.29 3.29
N ILE A 8 -4.73 8.16 3.46
CA ILE A 8 -4.16 8.97 2.38
C ILE A 8 -2.65 8.76 2.28
N GLY A 9 -2.15 8.71 1.06
CA GLY A 9 -0.73 8.60 0.72
C GLY A 9 -0.50 9.08 -0.71
N MET A 10 0.77 9.19 -1.12
CA MET A 10 1.15 9.78 -2.42
C MET A 10 1.86 8.80 -3.35
N THR A 11 2.06 7.55 -2.94
CA THR A 11 2.91 6.58 -3.65
C THR A 11 2.15 5.42 -4.31
N SER A 12 1.02 5.00 -3.72
CA SER A 12 0.28 3.81 -4.19
C SER A 12 -0.15 3.87 -5.66
N VAL A 13 -0.46 5.07 -6.17
CA VAL A 13 -0.73 5.31 -7.59
C VAL A 13 0.44 6.14 -8.13
N PRO A 14 1.10 5.76 -9.23
CA PRO A 14 0.72 4.71 -10.19
C PRO A 14 1.25 3.29 -9.91
N GLU A 15 1.93 3.07 -8.78
CA GLU A 15 2.62 1.80 -8.48
C GLU A 15 1.72 0.56 -8.61
N VAL A 16 0.51 0.60 -8.05
CA VAL A 16 -0.46 -0.51 -8.13
C VAL A 16 -0.92 -0.80 -9.56
N CYS A 17 -1.05 0.23 -10.39
CA CYS A 17 -1.45 0.09 -11.78
C CYS A 17 -0.37 -0.63 -12.58
N LEU A 18 0.89 -0.20 -12.40
CA LEU A 18 2.04 -0.80 -13.06
C LEU A 18 2.29 -2.25 -12.61
N ALA A 19 2.11 -2.54 -11.32
CA ALA A 19 2.20 -3.91 -10.81
C ALA A 19 1.13 -4.82 -11.44
N ARG A 20 -0.10 -4.32 -11.59
CA ARG A 20 -1.17 -5.04 -12.29
C ARG A 20 -0.87 -5.24 -13.76
N GLU A 21 -0.37 -4.23 -14.48
CA GLU A 21 0.01 -4.37 -15.90
C GLU A 21 1.10 -5.44 -16.12
N LEU A 22 1.96 -5.67 -15.13
CA LEU A 22 2.99 -6.72 -15.14
C LEU A 22 2.50 -8.08 -14.63
N GLY A 23 1.24 -8.20 -14.21
CA GLY A 23 0.69 -9.43 -13.63
C GLY A 23 1.28 -9.80 -12.27
N ILE A 24 1.83 -8.83 -11.53
CA ILE A 24 2.45 -9.03 -10.21
C ILE A 24 1.37 -9.03 -9.13
N HIS A 25 1.42 -10.00 -8.21
CA HIS A 25 0.60 -9.97 -6.99
C HIS A 25 1.05 -8.81 -6.10
N TYR A 26 0.17 -7.83 -5.91
CA TYR A 26 0.47 -6.60 -5.19
C TYR A 26 -0.38 -6.47 -3.93
N ALA A 27 0.26 -6.12 -2.82
CA ALA A 27 -0.39 -5.73 -1.57
C ALA A 27 0.37 -4.55 -0.94
N ASN A 28 -0.35 -3.67 -0.26
CA ASN A 28 0.23 -2.51 0.42
C ASN A 28 0.08 -2.67 1.95
N VAL A 29 1.18 -2.49 2.68
CA VAL A 29 1.18 -2.28 4.12
C VAL A 29 1.48 -0.81 4.41
N SER A 30 0.49 -0.08 4.90
CA SER A 30 0.60 1.36 5.18
C SER A 30 0.77 1.62 6.69
N ILE A 31 1.73 2.48 7.04
CA ILE A 31 1.91 2.98 8.41
C ILE A 31 1.13 4.28 8.54
N ILE A 32 0.22 4.35 9.51
CA ILE A 32 -0.50 5.59 9.81
C ILE A 32 0.41 6.49 10.65
N THR A 33 0.98 7.51 10.02
CA THR A 33 1.97 8.38 10.67
C THR A 33 1.33 9.60 11.34
N ASN A 34 0.18 10.06 10.86
CA ASN A 34 -0.57 11.18 11.41
C ASN A 34 -2.04 11.18 10.96
N TYR A 35 -2.81 12.14 11.47
CA TYR A 35 -4.22 12.36 11.12
C TYR A 35 -4.41 13.34 9.96
N ALA A 36 -3.63 13.26 8.88
CA ALA A 36 -3.80 14.02 7.62
C ALA A 36 -4.01 15.55 7.74
N ALA A 37 -3.78 16.26 6.63
CA ALA A 37 -4.02 17.71 6.62
C ALA A 37 -5.53 17.98 6.69
N GLY A 38 -5.96 18.84 7.61
CA GLY A 38 -7.36 19.25 7.75
C GLY A 38 -8.22 18.41 8.72
N ILE A 39 -7.70 17.30 9.24
CA ILE A 39 -8.32 16.56 10.35
C ILE A 39 -7.53 16.77 11.65
N SER A 40 -6.20 16.83 11.56
CA SER A 40 -5.36 17.17 12.72
C SER A 40 -5.62 18.60 13.21
N PRO A 41 -5.78 18.82 14.53
CA PRO A 41 -5.90 20.17 15.12
C PRO A 41 -4.57 20.95 15.07
N HIS A 42 -3.46 20.30 14.73
CA HIS A 42 -2.12 20.88 14.71
C HIS A 42 -1.50 20.81 13.31
N ARG A 43 -0.59 21.74 13.02
CA ARG A 43 0.18 21.74 11.75
C ARG A 43 1.07 20.50 11.71
N LEU A 44 0.92 19.73 10.65
CA LEU A 44 1.74 18.54 10.41
C LEU A 44 3.18 18.93 10.09
N THR A 45 4.13 18.19 10.66
CA THR A 45 5.55 18.37 10.37
C THR A 45 6.15 17.08 9.80
N HIS A 46 7.23 17.21 9.04
CA HIS A 46 7.98 16.05 8.56
C HIS A 46 8.63 15.28 9.74
N GLY A 47 8.99 15.96 10.83
CA GLY A 47 9.57 15.33 12.01
C GLY A 47 8.65 14.29 12.64
N GLU A 48 7.38 14.64 12.85
CA GLU A 48 6.36 13.73 13.40
C GLU A 48 6.22 12.44 12.57
N VAL A 49 6.31 12.56 11.24
CA VAL A 49 6.22 11.41 10.33
C VAL A 49 7.42 10.48 10.53
N VAL A 50 8.62 11.04 10.63
CA VAL A 50 9.87 10.26 10.81
C VAL A 50 9.86 9.56 12.18
N GLU A 51 9.51 10.28 13.24
CA GLU A 51 9.44 9.72 14.59
C GLU A 51 8.44 8.56 14.67
N MET A 52 7.25 8.72 14.09
CA MET A 52 6.25 7.66 14.06
C MET A 52 6.68 6.47 13.20
N MET A 53 7.42 6.71 12.12
CA MET A 53 8.02 5.63 11.32
C MET A 53 9.07 4.85 12.11
N GLU A 54 9.99 5.53 12.80
CA GLU A 54 11.02 4.90 13.63
C GLU A 54 10.40 4.01 14.72
N GLN A 55 9.30 4.45 15.34
CA GLN A 55 8.58 3.67 16.35
C GLN A 55 7.83 2.46 15.78
N SER A 56 7.51 2.47 14.47
CA SER A 56 6.67 1.46 13.83
C SER A 56 7.48 0.44 13.02
N ILE A 57 8.73 0.75 12.66
CA ILE A 57 9.50 -0.02 11.69
C ILE A 57 9.73 -1.47 12.13
N ASP A 58 9.98 -1.72 13.42
CA ASP A 58 10.20 -3.06 13.95
C ASP A 58 8.95 -3.93 13.89
N LYS A 59 7.76 -3.33 14.09
CA LYS A 59 6.48 -4.03 13.95
C LYS A 59 6.22 -4.41 12.50
N VAL A 60 6.47 -3.48 11.57
CA VAL A 60 6.32 -3.75 10.13
C VAL A 60 7.31 -4.81 9.67
N ARG A 61 8.56 -4.75 10.14
CA ARG A 61 9.57 -5.77 9.84
C ARG A 61 9.12 -7.16 10.29
N SER A 62 8.62 -7.27 11.52
CA SER A 62 8.11 -8.54 12.07
C SER A 62 6.93 -9.05 11.25
N LEU A 63 5.96 -8.17 10.94
CA LEU A 63 4.82 -8.49 10.09
C LEU A 63 5.24 -9.01 8.72
N LEU A 64 6.22 -8.37 8.07
CA LEU A 64 6.70 -8.81 6.76
C LEU A 64 7.36 -10.19 6.82
N MET A 65 8.18 -10.45 7.85
CA MET A 65 8.82 -11.75 8.04
C MET A 65 7.80 -12.86 8.28
N ASP A 66 6.81 -12.62 9.15
CA ASP A 66 5.73 -13.56 9.42
C ASP A 66 4.86 -13.79 8.18
N SER A 67 4.62 -12.74 7.39
CA SER A 67 3.87 -12.83 6.15
C SER A 67 4.61 -13.70 5.12
N PHE A 68 5.93 -13.60 4.98
CA PHE A 68 6.67 -14.47 4.06
C PHE A 68 6.58 -15.95 4.45
N ALA A 69 6.50 -16.26 5.75
CA ALA A 69 6.29 -17.63 6.20
C ALA A 69 4.85 -18.13 5.99
N ALA A 70 3.87 -17.22 6.02
CA ALA A 70 2.44 -17.54 5.91
C ALA A 70 1.89 -17.51 4.48
N ILE A 71 2.52 -16.77 3.56
CA ILE A 71 2.06 -16.65 2.17
C ILE A 71 2.25 -18.00 1.47
N PRO A 72 1.17 -18.62 0.95
CA PRO A 72 1.26 -19.88 0.25
C PRO A 72 1.99 -19.72 -1.09
N THR A 73 2.67 -20.78 -1.53
CA THR A 73 3.32 -20.83 -2.86
C THR A 73 2.31 -20.83 -4.00
N GLU A 74 1.10 -21.33 -3.75
CA GLU A 74 -0.02 -21.28 -4.68
C GLU A 74 -0.99 -20.19 -4.23
N SER A 75 -1.25 -19.23 -5.12
CA SER A 75 -2.13 -18.10 -4.85
C SER A 75 -3.45 -18.27 -5.60
N SER A 76 -4.55 -17.87 -4.97
CA SER A 76 -5.87 -17.79 -5.62
C SER A 76 -6.09 -16.47 -6.37
N CYS A 77 -5.12 -15.55 -6.40
CA CYS A 77 -5.27 -14.31 -7.17
C CYS A 77 -5.11 -14.57 -8.68
N ASP A 78 -6.07 -14.09 -9.46
CA ASP A 78 -5.99 -14.05 -10.93
C ASP A 78 -5.20 -12.84 -11.46
N CYS A 79 -4.18 -12.42 -10.73
CA CYS A 79 -3.39 -11.24 -11.08
C CYS A 79 -2.65 -11.45 -12.43
N ARG A 80 -2.32 -12.70 -12.79
CA ARG A 80 -1.62 -13.05 -14.03
C ARG A 80 -2.54 -13.07 -15.26
N GLY A 81 -3.85 -13.25 -15.09
CA GLY A 81 -4.81 -13.28 -16.21
C GLY A 81 -4.81 -12.00 -17.05
N ILE A 82 -4.43 -10.86 -16.45
CA ILE A 82 -4.28 -9.57 -17.14
C ILE A 82 -3.30 -9.62 -18.32
N LEU A 83 -2.33 -10.54 -18.32
CA LEU A 83 -1.36 -10.69 -19.41
C LEU A 83 -1.98 -11.35 -20.65
N GLU A 84 -3.09 -12.07 -20.47
CA GLU A 84 -3.87 -12.71 -21.53
C GLU A 84 -4.99 -11.80 -22.05
N GLU A 85 -5.36 -10.75 -21.31
CA GLU A 85 -6.31 -9.75 -21.77
C GLU A 85 -5.77 -9.06 -23.03
N THR A 86 -6.54 -9.15 -24.12
CA THR A 86 -6.19 -8.47 -25.36
C THR A 86 -6.30 -6.97 -25.13
N ARG A 87 -5.19 -6.24 -25.16
CA ARG A 87 -5.16 -4.78 -24.93
C ARG A 87 -6.29 -4.10 -25.71
N MET A 88 -7.00 -3.19 -25.07
CA MET A 88 -7.97 -2.25 -25.67
C MET A 88 -7.38 -1.31 -26.76
N ASN A 89 -6.13 -1.54 -27.22
CA ASN A 89 -5.52 -0.81 -28.33
C ASN A 89 -5.73 -1.54 -29.67
N LYS A 90 -6.97 -1.95 -29.93
CA LYS A 90 -7.49 -2.09 -31.30
C LYS A 90 -8.38 -0.90 -31.60
#